data_AF-A0A5N5FD51-F1
#
_entry.id   AF-A0A5N5FD51-F1
#
_cell.length_a   1.000
_cell.length_b   1.000
_cell.length_c   1.000
_cell.angle_alpha   90.00
_cell.angle_beta   90.00
_cell.angle_gamma   90.00
#
_symmetry.space_group_name_H-M   'P 1'
#
loop_
_entity.id
_entity.type
_entity.pdbx_description
1 polymer ?
#
loop_
_entity_poly.entity_id
_entity_poly.type
_entity_poly.pdbx_seq_one_letter_code
_entity_poly.pdbx_strand_id
1 'polypeptide(L)' 'MFHAHLKTIEVGEFAGQQDEFSALKILVKNAMVLEKVDLVCSTNLEGGPEKKTEITKQLTDLPRGPESSEIEIVLH' A
#
# COMPACT_ATOMS: atom_id res chain seq x y z
N MET A 1 -7.34 18.43 6.46
CA MET A 1 -6.21 17.46 6.36
C MET A 1 -6.74 16.07 6.67
N PHE A 2 -6.36 15.07 5.88
CA PHE A 2 -6.85 13.69 5.99
C PHE A 2 -6.14 12.86 7.08
N HIS A 3 -5.08 13.41 7.68
CA HIS A 3 -4.19 12.79 8.65
C HIS A 3 -4.86 12.06 9.83
N ALA A 4 -5.98 12.56 10.35
CA ALA A 4 -6.71 11.98 11.48
C ALA A 4 -8.07 11.36 11.08
N HIS A 5 -8.36 11.24 9.79
CA HIS A 5 -9.67 10.78 9.31
C HIS A 5 -9.58 9.71 8.21
N LEU A 6 -8.42 9.56 7.57
CA LEU A 6 -8.22 8.58 6.50
C LEU A 6 -7.96 7.20 7.09
N LYS A 7 -9.01 6.37 7.09
CA LYS A 7 -8.97 4.98 7.59
C LYS A 7 -8.62 3.97 6.51
N THR A 8 -8.97 4.25 5.25
CA THR A 8 -8.80 3.31 4.14
C THR A 8 -8.20 4.01 2.92
N ILE A 9 -7.27 3.32 2.25
CA ILE A 9 -6.77 3.68 0.92
C ILE A 9 -7.08 2.51 -0.02
N GLU A 10 -7.67 2.80 -1.17
CA GLU A 10 -7.91 1.83 -2.24
C GLU A 10 -7.10 2.25 -3.46
N VAL A 11 -6.29 1.33 -3.99
CA VAL A 11 -5.48 1.57 -5.21
C VAL A 11 -5.81 0.48 -6.23
N GLY A 12 -6.35 0.90 -7.36
CA GLY A 12 -6.59 0.05 -8.52
C GLY A 12 -5.38 -0.02 -9.44
N GLU A 13 -5.30 -1.10 -10.23
CA GLU A 13 -4.29 -1.32 -11.28
C GLU A 13 -2.83 -1.18 -10.82
N PHE A 14 -2.54 -1.51 -9.56
CA PHE A 14 -1.22 -1.37 -8.97
C PHE A 14 -0.19 -2.23 -9.72
N ALA A 15 0.80 -1.60 -10.34
CA ALA A 15 1.82 -2.27 -11.15
C ALA A 15 3.08 -2.64 -10.34
N GLY A 16 3.21 -2.15 -9.11
CA GLY A 16 4.41 -2.34 -8.28
C GLY A 16 5.61 -1.54 -8.76
N GLN A 17 5.36 -0.39 -9.39
CA GLN A 17 6.38 0.54 -9.81
C GLN A 17 6.85 1.43 -8.64
N GLN A 18 8.07 1.94 -8.73
CA GLN A 18 8.72 2.65 -7.61
C GLN A 18 8.02 3.97 -7.24
N ASP A 19 7.41 4.63 -8.22
CA ASP A 19 6.59 5.82 -8.04
C ASP A 19 5.29 5.52 -7.29
N GLU A 20 4.61 4.42 -7.62
CA GLU A 20 3.41 3.95 -6.90
C GLU A 20 3.74 3.62 -5.44
N PHE A 21 4.86 2.93 -5.19
CA PHE A 21 5.36 2.67 -3.84
C PHE A 21 5.69 3.96 -3.09
N SER A 22 6.30 4.93 -3.77
CA SER A 22 6.64 6.22 -3.18
C SER A 22 5.39 7.01 -2.78
N ALA A 23 4.36 7.02 -3.63
CA ALA A 23 3.08 7.63 -3.34
C ALA A 23 2.42 6.96 -2.13
N LEU A 24 2.34 5.62 -2.13
CA LEU A 24 1.75 4.87 -1.04
C LEU A 24 2.49 5.11 0.29
N LYS A 25 3.82 5.15 0.27
CA LYS A 25 4.65 5.46 1.44
C LYS A 25 4.34 6.84 2.02
N ILE A 26 4.15 7.85 1.17
CA ILE A 26 3.77 9.20 1.62
C ILE A 26 2.38 9.19 2.25
N LEU A 27 1.41 8.54 1.60
CA LEU A 27 0.04 8.47 2.10
C LEU A 27 -0.04 7.76 3.45
N VAL A 28 0.57 6.57 3.56
CA VAL A 28 0.59 5.77 4.79
C VAL A 28 1.29 6.52 5.92
N LYS A 29 2.44 7.16 5.65
CA LYS A 29 3.17 7.94 6.66
C LYS A 29 2.36 9.12 7.21
N ASN A 30 1.49 9.72 6.39
CA ASN A 30 0.71 10.90 6.77
C ASN A 30 -0.70 10.57 7.27
N ALA A 31 -1.11 9.30 7.35
CA ALA A 31 -2.42 8.87 7.83
C ALA A 31 -2.27 8.11 9.15
N MET A 32 -2.38 8.81 10.28
CA MET A 32 -2.14 8.22 11.61
C MET A 32 -3.18 7.17 12.00
N VAL A 33 -4.43 7.37 11.55
CA VAL A 33 -5.57 6.48 11.84
C VAL A 33 -5.86 5.50 10.71
N LEU A 34 -4.87 5.26 9.84
CA LEU A 34 -5.03 4.33 8.72
C LEU A 34 -5.13 2.89 9.25
N GLU A 35 -6.21 2.22 8.89
CA GLU A 35 -6.55 0.86 9.30
C GLU A 35 -6.29 -0.12 8.16
N LYS A 36 -6.59 0.26 6.90
CA LYS A 36 -6.52 -0.64 5.75
C LYS A 36 -5.95 0.02 4.49
N VAL A 37 -5.15 -0.74 3.74
CA VAL A 37 -4.79 -0.45 2.35
C VAL A 37 -5.24 -1.62 1.48
N ASP A 38 -6.12 -1.34 0.52
CA ASP A 38 -6.63 -2.31 -0.43
C ASP A 38 -5.99 -2.07 -1.81
N LEU A 39 -5.32 -3.09 -2.34
CA LEU A 39 -4.54 -3.00 -3.57
C LEU A 39 -5.04 -4.04 -4.56
N VAL A 40 -5.51 -3.60 -5.71
CA VAL A 40 -5.82 -4.47 -6.84
C VAL A 40 -4.63 -4.44 -7.79
N CYS A 41 -3.95 -5.58 -7.95
CA CYS A 41 -2.81 -5.68 -8.86
C CYS A 41 -3.27 -5.52 -10.32
N SER A 42 -2.45 -4.87 -11.14
CA SER A 42 -2.66 -4.85 -12.60
C SER A 42 -2.67 -6.28 -13.16
N THR A 43 -3.49 -6.54 -14.18
CA THR A 43 -3.49 -7.83 -14.88
C THR A 43 -2.22 -8.06 -15.69
N ASN A 44 -1.47 -6.99 -15.98
CA ASN A 44 -0.30 -6.99 -16.85
C ASN A 44 1.02 -6.84 -16.09
N LEU A 45 1.12 -7.39 -14.87
CA LEU A 45 2.36 -7.35 -14.09
C LEU A 45 3.52 -8.01 -14.86
N GLU A 46 4.44 -7.18 -15.37
CA GLU A 46 5.69 -7.66 -15.95
C GLU A 46 6.51 -8.37 -14.85
N GLY A 47 6.83 -9.65 -15.07
CA GLY A 47 7.53 -10.50 -14.09
C GLY A 47 6.64 -11.52 -13.36
N GLY A 48 5.33 -11.57 -13.64
CA GLY A 48 4.48 -12.68 -13.23
C GLY A 48 4.39 -12.89 -11.70
N PRO A 49 4.33 -14.16 -11.21
CA PRO A 49 4.19 -14.46 -9.79
C PRO A 49 5.33 -13.90 -8.91
N GLU A 50 6.56 -13.86 -9.43
CA GLU A 50 7.72 -13.33 -8.71
C GLU A 50 7.55 -11.84 -8.41
N LYS A 51 6.95 -11.09 -9.34
CA LYS A 51 6.63 -9.68 -9.15
C LYS A 51 5.63 -9.46 -8.02
N LYS A 52 4.61 -10.33 -7.91
CA LYS A 52 3.67 -10.27 -6.78
C LYS A 52 4.38 -10.48 -5.45
N THR A 53 5.29 -11.45 -5.35
CA THR A 53 6.08 -11.68 -4.14
C THR A 53 6.96 -10.49 -3.78
N GLU A 54 7.61 -9.86 -4.77
CA GLU A 54 8.38 -8.63 -4.57
C GLU A 54 7.50 -7.49 -4.04
N ILE A 55 6.32 -7.31 -4.65
CA ILE A 55 5.35 -6.30 -4.23
C ILE A 55 4.92 -6.53 -2.79
N THR A 56 4.50 -7.74 -2.44
CA THR A 56 4.11 -8.10 -1.07
C THR A 56 5.23 -7.78 -0.09
N LYS A 57 6.48 -8.13 -0.41
CA LYS A 57 7.63 -7.83 0.46
C LYS A 57 7.80 -6.33 0.69
N GLN A 58 7.82 -5.52 -0.38
CA GLN A 58 7.97 -4.06 -0.26
C GLN A 58 6.82 -3.40 0.50
N LEU A 59 5.59 -3.92 0.34
CA LEU A 59 4.42 -3.46 1.11
C LEU A 59 4.56 -3.76 2.61
N THR A 60 5.14 -4.91 2.95
CA THR A 60 5.37 -5.30 4.35
C THR A 60 6.36 -4.36 5.05
N ASP A 61 7.31 -3.79 4.29
CA ASP A 61 8.34 -2.87 4.75
C ASP A 61 7.86 -1.39 4.82
N LEU A 62 6.60 -1.09 4.49
CA LEU A 62 6.10 0.28 4.52
C LEU A 62 6.11 0.87 5.95
N PRO A 63 6.56 2.13 6.11
CA PRO A 63 6.61 2.77 7.42
C PRO A 63 5.18 2.98 7.93
N ARG A 64 4.88 2.41 9.10
CA ARG A 64 3.58 2.52 9.75
C ARG A 64 3.49 3.82 10.54
N GLY A 65 2.29 4.38 10.62
CA GLY A 65 2.01 5.52 11.49
C GLY A 65 2.18 5.13 12.97
N PRO A 66 2.47 6.10 13.85
CA PRO A 66 2.73 5.82 15.27
C PRO A 66 1.51 5.23 16.02
N GLU A 67 0.29 5.48 15.53
CA GLU A 67 -0.97 4.94 16.08
C GLU A 67 -1.63 3.89 15.18
N SER A 68 -1.09 3.63 13.98
CA SER A 68 -1.65 2.63 13.08
C SER A 68 -1.31 1.24 13.63
N SER A 69 -2.24 0.71 14.41
CA SER A 69 -2.19 -0.62 14.99
C SER A 69 -2.49 -1.60 13.86
N GLU A 70 -1.43 -2.09 13.22
CA GLU A 70 -1.49 -3.12 12.17
C GLU A 70 -2.35 -2.72 10.95
N ILE A 71 -1.72 -2.03 9.99
CA ILE A 71 -2.36 -1.79 8.68
C ILE A 71 -2.58 -3.13 7.98
N GLU A 72 -3.83 -3.45 7.69
CA GLU A 72 -4.18 -4.58 6.85
C GLU A 72 -3.89 -4.21 5.39
N ILE A 73 -3.00 -4.96 4.74
CA ILE A 73 -2.72 -4.81 3.31
C ILE A 73 -3.32 -6.01 2.59
N VAL A 74 -4.37 -5.76 1.81
CA VAL A 74 -5.05 -6.78 1.01
C VAL A 74 -4.61 -6.64 -0.44
N LEU A 75 -4.23 -7.77 -1.05
CA LEU A 75 -3.82 -7.85 -2.45
C LEU A 75 -4.83 -8.72 -3.20
N HIS A 76 -5.50 -8.14 -4.19
CA HIS A 76 -6.42 -8.83 -5.10
C HIS A 76 -5.76 -9.14 -6.45
#